data_AF-A0A4P7H2G4-F1
#
_entry.id   AF-A0A4P7H2G4-F1
#
_cell.length_a   1.000
_cell.length_b   1.000
_cell.length_c   1.000
_cell.angle_alpha   90.00
_cell.angle_beta   90.00
_cell.angle_gamma   90.00
#
_symmetry.space_group_name_H-M   'P 1'
#
loop_
_entity.id
_entity.type
_entity.pdbx_description
1 polymer ?
#
loop_
_entity_poly.entity_id
_entity_poly.type
_entity_poly.pdbx_seq_one_letter_code
_entity_poly.pdbx_strand_id
1 'polypeptide(L)'
;MFDPLTLAVGAGILGLGWVLGRYGHLGAVGGKARRSAAKCGCGHDLAIHDPQAGECHAEERRSVAPATWQWVRCPCRRYTGPLPVEDYFTRPFLPPTD
;
A
#
# COMPACT_ATOMS: atom_id res chain seq x y z
N MET A 1 -40.80 -39.45 -5.64
CA MET A 1 -41.68 -38.27 -5.77
C MET A 1 -41.27 -37.31 -4.66
N PHE A 2 -40.79 -36.11 -4.99
CA PHE A 2 -40.34 -35.17 -3.96
C PHE A 2 -41.57 -34.61 -3.24
N ASP A 3 -41.53 -34.61 -1.91
CA ASP A 3 -42.58 -34.03 -1.08
C ASP A 3 -42.58 -32.50 -1.30
N PRO A 4 -43.73 -31.89 -1.65
CA PRO A 4 -43.83 -30.45 -1.92
C PRO A 4 -43.30 -29.58 -0.77
N LEU A 5 -43.40 -30.05 0.48
CA LEU A 5 -42.85 -29.32 1.62
C LEU A 5 -41.32 -29.26 1.60
N THR A 6 -40.67 -30.36 1.21
CA THR A 6 -39.21 -30.41 1.08
C THR A 6 -38.71 -29.45 -0.01
N LEU A 7 -39.45 -29.34 -1.12
CA LEU A 7 -39.15 -28.39 -2.19
C LEU A 7 -39.32 -26.93 -1.73
N ALA A 8 -40.37 -26.63 -0.98
CA ALA A 8 -40.62 -25.29 -0.45
C ALA A 8 -39.54 -24.85 0.54
N VAL A 9 -39.10 -25.74 1.43
CA VAL A 9 -38.02 -25.47 2.39
C VAL A 9 -36.70 -25.21 1.67
N GLY A 10 -36.35 -26.03 0.67
CA GLY A 10 -35.13 -25.85 -0.12
C GLY A 10 -35.11 -24.52 -0.88
N ALA A 11 -36.23 -24.16 -1.52
CA ALA A 11 -36.38 -22.87 -2.19
C ALA A 11 -36.29 -21.70 -1.21
N GLY A 12 -36.84 -21.85 0.00
CA GLY A 12 -36.75 -20.85 1.06
C GLY A 12 -35.31 -20.59 1.53
N ILE A 13 -34.53 -21.65 1.75
CA ILE A 13 -33.11 -21.53 2.16
C ILE A 13 -32.30 -20.84 1.07
N LEU A 14 -32.48 -21.23 -0.20
CA LEU A 14 -31.79 -20.60 -1.34
C LEU A 14 -32.16 -19.14 -1.49
N GLY A 15 -33.46 -18.80 -1.41
CA GLY A 15 -33.94 -17.43 -1.51
C GLY A 15 -33.42 -16.55 -0.39
N LEU A 16 -33.45 -17.04 0.86
CA LEU A 16 -32.93 -16.32 2.01
C LEU A 16 -31.41 -16.09 1.90
N GLY A 17 -30.65 -17.10 1.50
CA GLY A 17 -29.22 -16.96 1.25
C GLY A 17 -28.91 -15.95 0.13
N TRP A 18 -29.70 -15.95 -0.94
CA TRP A 18 -29.55 -15.00 -2.05
C TRP A 18 -29.86 -13.56 -1.62
N VAL A 19 -30.94 -13.33 -0.87
CA VAL A 19 -31.29 -12.00 -0.34
C VAL A 19 -30.22 -11.51 0.64
N LEU A 20 -29.81 -12.34 1.59
CA LEU A 20 -28.74 -11.99 2.55
C LEU A 20 -27.41 -11.70 1.84
N GLY A 21 -27.05 -12.47 0.81
CA GLY A 21 -25.85 -12.21 0.02
C GLY A 21 -25.97 -10.93 -0.83
N ARG A 22 -27.12 -10.72 -1.48
CA ARG A 22 -27.36 -9.61 -2.41
C ARG A 22 -27.42 -8.25 -1.70
N TYR A 23 -27.95 -8.22 -0.49
CA TYR A 23 -28.14 -7.00 0.29
C TYR A 23 -27.16 -6.86 1.47
N GLY A 24 -26.59 -7.97 1.99
CA GLY A 24 -25.53 -7.96 3.00
C GLY A 24 -24.13 -7.64 2.45
N HIS A 25 -23.96 -7.59 1.12
CA HIS A 25 -22.69 -7.28 0.47
C HIS A 25 -22.20 -5.83 0.65
N LEU A 26 -22.99 -4.96 1.29
CA LEU A 26 -22.59 -3.57 1.59
C LEU A 26 -21.46 -3.49 2.63
N GLY A 27 -21.22 -4.55 3.43
CA GLY A 27 -20.13 -4.58 4.42
C GLY A 27 -19.14 -5.76 4.29
N ALA A 28 -19.51 -6.84 3.60
CA ALA A 28 -18.71 -8.08 3.53
C ALA A 28 -17.92 -8.26 2.22
N VAL A 29 -17.89 -7.24 1.34
CA VAL A 29 -16.63 -6.91 0.65
C VAL A 29 -15.78 -6.25 1.75
N GLY A 30 -15.20 -7.00 2.69
CA GLY A 30 -14.12 -7.88 2.26
C GLY A 30 -13.21 -7.06 1.38
N GLY A 31 -12.85 -5.87 1.89
CA GLY A 31 -12.06 -4.91 1.16
C GLY A 31 -10.94 -5.70 0.51
N LYS A 32 -10.73 -5.49 -0.78
CA LYS A 32 -9.36 -5.38 -1.21
C LYS A 32 -8.81 -4.34 -0.25
N ALA A 33 -8.24 -4.76 0.88
CA ALA A 33 -7.34 -3.97 1.68
C ALA A 33 -6.38 -3.52 0.60
N ARG A 34 -6.62 -2.30 0.09
CA ARG A 34 -6.04 -1.77 -1.13
C ARG A 34 -4.57 -1.99 -0.89
N ARG A 35 -3.98 -3.04 -1.50
CA ARG A 35 -2.70 -3.66 -1.03
C ARG A 35 -1.88 -2.49 -0.57
N SER A 36 -1.75 -2.30 0.75
CA SER A 36 -1.28 -1.01 1.25
C SER A 36 0.08 -0.89 0.64
N ALA A 37 0.22 0.00 -0.35
CA ALA A 37 1.41 0.03 -1.16
C ALA A 37 2.56 0.17 -0.18
N ALA A 38 3.49 -0.78 -0.21
CA ALA A 38 4.55 -0.82 0.79
C ALA A 38 5.18 0.57 0.81
N LYS A 39 5.26 1.20 1.97
CA LYS A 39 5.79 2.55 2.10
C LYS A 39 7.23 2.48 2.58
N CYS A 40 8.06 3.34 2.02
CA CYS A 40 9.37 3.66 2.56
C CYS A 40 9.22 4.48 3.85
N GLY A 41 10.26 4.53 4.69
CA GLY A 41 10.28 5.37 5.89
C GLY A 41 10.00 6.86 5.66
N CYS A 42 10.24 7.36 4.44
CA CYS A 42 9.88 8.73 4.04
C CYS A 42 8.40 8.91 3.63
N GLY A 43 7.59 7.84 3.66
CA GLY A 43 6.16 7.87 3.33
C GLY A 43 5.83 7.68 1.84
N HIS A 44 6.82 7.63 0.96
CA HIS A 44 6.66 7.38 -0.47
C HIS A 44 6.44 5.90 -0.79
N ASP A 45 5.80 5.62 -1.92
CA ASP A 45 5.57 4.25 -2.40
C ASP A 45 6.92 3.55 -2.65
N LEU A 46 7.06 2.31 -2.19
CA LEU A 46 8.25 1.51 -2.45
C LEU A 46 8.44 1.25 -3.95
N ALA A 47 7.36 1.25 -4.74
CA ALA A 47 7.39 1.01 -6.18
C ALA A 47 8.11 2.12 -6.99
N ILE A 48 8.28 3.32 -6.43
CA ILE A 48 8.97 4.43 -7.10
C ILE A 48 10.47 4.50 -6.77
N HIS A 49 11.02 3.45 -6.16
CA HIS A 49 12.45 3.36 -5.87
C HIS A 49 13.16 2.51 -6.92
N ASP A 50 14.39 2.87 -7.24
CA ASP A 50 15.29 2.01 -8.01
C ASP A 50 15.58 0.73 -7.19
N PRO A 51 15.34 -0.47 -7.74
CA PRO A 51 15.55 -1.72 -7.02
C PRO A 51 17.02 -2.06 -6.78
N GLN A 52 17.95 -1.51 -7.58
CA GLN A 52 19.39 -1.72 -7.51
C GLN A 52 20.09 -0.61 -6.73
N ALA A 53 19.83 0.66 -7.07
CA ALA A 53 20.49 1.82 -6.47
C ALA A 53 19.77 2.36 -5.21
N GLY A 54 18.55 1.89 -4.96
CA GLY A 54 17.70 2.33 -3.86
C GLY A 54 17.14 3.75 -4.02
N GLU A 55 17.47 4.47 -5.09
CA GLU A 55 17.11 5.87 -5.21
C GLU A 55 15.61 6.09 -5.34
N CYS A 56 15.07 7.04 -4.56
CA CYS A 56 13.70 7.46 -4.68
C CYS A 56 13.52 8.44 -5.86
N HIS A 57 12.50 8.21 -6.69
CA HIS A 57 12.16 9.09 -7.81
C HIS A 57 11.03 10.10 -7.47
N ALA A 58 10.60 10.20 -6.21
CA ALA A 58 9.68 11.25 -5.77
C ALA A 58 10.39 12.58 -5.55
N GLU A 59 9.63 13.65 -5.74
CA GLU A 59 9.99 15.02 -5.37
C GLU A 59 9.21 15.45 -4.12
N GLU A 60 9.90 16.15 -3.22
CA GLU A 60 9.32 16.73 -2.02
C GLU A 60 9.57 18.24 -1.98
N ARG A 61 8.64 18.97 -1.37
CA ARG A 61 8.75 20.42 -1.22
C ARG A 61 9.57 20.75 0.02
N ARG A 62 10.76 21.31 -0.16
CA ARG A 62 11.67 21.68 0.93
C ARG A 62 11.77 23.20 1.07
N SER A 63 11.69 23.69 2.30
CA SER A 63 11.94 25.10 2.62
C SER A 63 13.45 25.37 2.54
N VAL A 64 13.84 26.39 1.80
CA VAL A 64 15.24 26.85 1.69
C VAL A 64 15.47 28.21 2.34
N ALA A 65 14.40 28.99 2.50
CA ALA A 65 14.39 30.25 3.22
C ALA A 65 12.95 30.53 3.69
N PRO A 66 12.73 31.47 4.64
CA PRO A 66 11.38 31.89 4.99
C PRO A 66 10.56 32.25 3.74
N ALA A 67 9.36 31.67 3.63
CA ALA A 67 8.46 31.80 2.49
C ALA A 67 9.00 31.32 1.11
N THR A 68 10.19 30.73 1.03
CA THR A 68 10.76 30.21 -0.21
C THR A 68 10.84 28.68 -0.17
N TRP A 69 10.25 28.05 -1.18
CA TRP A 69 10.17 26.61 -1.30
C TRP A 69 10.75 26.17 -2.63
N GLN A 70 11.41 25.02 -2.64
CA GLN A 70 11.85 24.37 -3.85
C GLN A 70 11.43 22.91 -3.84
N TRP A 71 11.18 22.36 -5.02
CA TRP A 71 11.04 20.92 -5.20
C TRP A 71 12.42 20.30 -5.27
N VAL A 72 12.68 19.34 -4.40
CA VAL A 72 13.92 18.55 -4.41
C VAL A 72 13.57 17.07 -4.53
N ARG A 73 14.48 16.30 -5.11
CA ARG A 73 14.36 14.83 -5.09
C ARG A 73 14.50 14.32 -3.66
N CYS A 74 13.66 13.37 -3.28
CA CYS A 74 13.72 12.74 -1.96
C CYS A 74 15.08 12.05 -1.76
N PRO A 75 15.82 12.33 -0.66
CA PRO A 75 17.16 11.78 -0.44
C PRO A 75 17.16 10.35 0.11
N CYS A 76 15.98 9.74 0.32
CA CYS A 76 15.90 8.39 0.87
C CYS A 76 16.40 7.35 -0.14
N ARG A 77 16.93 6.25 0.41
CA ARG A 77 17.54 5.18 -0.37
C ARG A 77 16.70 3.90 -0.46
N ARG A 78 15.37 3.90 -0.18
CA ARG A 78 14.46 2.72 0.03
C ARG A 78 14.33 2.06 1.45
N TYR A 79 14.23 2.82 2.55
CA TYR A 79 14.24 2.26 3.92
C TYR A 79 12.94 1.53 4.29
N THR A 80 13.01 0.28 4.76
CA THR A 80 11.83 -0.56 5.09
C THR A 80 11.86 -1.29 6.43
N GLY A 81 12.83 -1.07 7.33
CA GLY A 81 12.94 -1.91 8.55
C GLY A 81 14.10 -1.53 9.47
N PRO A 82 14.37 -2.30 10.54
CA PRO A 82 14.91 -1.84 11.84
C PRO A 82 16.35 -1.31 11.86
N LEU A 83 16.99 -1.10 10.71
CA LEU A 83 18.26 -0.40 10.65
C LEU A 83 18.11 1.04 11.18
N PRO A 84 19.17 1.63 11.74
CA PRO A 84 19.20 3.06 11.99
C PRO A 84 18.93 3.84 10.70
N VAL A 85 18.10 4.87 10.81
CA VAL A 85 17.76 5.79 9.71
C VAL A 85 19.04 6.40 9.14
N GLU A 86 19.99 6.74 10.01
CA GLU A 86 21.25 7.42 9.69
C GLU A 86 22.13 6.60 8.73
N ASP A 87 22.20 5.29 8.94
CA ASP A 87 22.96 4.35 8.10
C ASP A 87 22.41 4.27 6.67
N TYR A 88 21.19 4.75 6.49
CA TYR A 88 20.46 4.66 5.24
C TYR A 88 20.51 5.94 4.40
N PHE A 89 20.59 7.09 5.08
CA PHE A 89 20.77 8.39 4.42
C PHE A 89 22.23 8.74 4.18
N THR A 90 23.17 8.02 4.81
CA THR A 90 24.59 8.16 4.52
C THR A 90 24.91 7.57 3.16
N ARG A 91 25.67 8.31 2.35
CA ARG A 91 26.24 7.75 1.12
C ARG A 91 27.33 6.76 1.52
N PRO A 92 27.43 5.59 0.88
CA PRO A 92 28.63 4.78 0.97
C PRO A 92 29.82 5.65 0.59
N PHE A 93 30.87 5.64 1.41
CA PHE A 93 32.15 6.24 1.04
C PHE A 93 32.65 5.49 -0.19
N LEU A 94 32.55 6.11 -1.36
CA LEU A 94 33.28 5.62 -2.53
C LEU A 94 34.78 5.81 -2.22
N PRO A 95 35.62 4.80 -2.49
CA PRO A 95 37.06 5.01 -2.42
C PRO A 95 37.43 6.16 -3.36
N PRO A 96 38.40 7.02 -2.98
CA PRO A 96 38.88 8.07 -3.88
C PRO A 96 39.32 7.40 -5.18
N THR A 97 38.78 7.89 -6.30
CA THR A 97 39.33 7.58 -7.61
C THR A 97 40.71 8.22 -7.69
N ASP A 98 41.73 7.38 -7.88
CA ASP A 98 43.08 7.77 -8.30
C ASP A 98 43.06 8.52 -9.64
#